data_AF-A0A524AE16-F1
#
_entry.id   AF-A0A524AE16-F1
#
_cell.length_a   1.000
_cell.length_b   1.000
_cell.length_c   1.000
_cell.angle_alpha   90.00
_cell.angle_beta   90.00
_cell.angle_gamma   90.00
#
_symmetry.space_group_name_H-M   'P 1'
#
loop_
_entity.id
_entity.type
_entity.pdbx_description
1 polymer ?
#
loop_
_entity_poly.entity_id
_entity_poly.type
_entity_poly.pdbx_seq_one_letter_code
_entity_poly.pdbx_strand_id
1 'polypeptide(L)' 'MYARLPKERIGVAIGPSGEVKQEIERRTGTKLTLDSETGEVRI' A
#
# COMPACT_ATOMS: atom_id res chain seq x y z
N MET A 1 -8.49 -9.42 -2.17
CA MET A 1 -7.58 -10.18 -1.26
C MET A 1 -7.07 -9.23 -0.19
N TYR A 2 -6.59 -9.70 0.96
CA TYR A 2 -5.90 -8.82 1.92
C TYR A 2 -4.53 -9.40 2.28
N ALA A 3 -3.52 -8.53 2.32
CA ALA A 3 -2.17 -8.84 2.72
C ALA A 3 -1.86 -8.06 4.00
N ARG A 4 -1.24 -8.71 4.98
CA ARG A 4 -0.72 -8.02 6.17
C ARG A 4 0.74 -7.71 5.94
N LEU A 5 1.08 -6.43 5.97
CA LEU A 5 2.47 -5.97 6.02
C LEU A 5 2.81 -5.54 7.45
N PRO A 6 4.03 -5.80 7.92
CA PRO A 6 4.51 -5.22 9.16
C PRO A 6 4.51 -3.68 9.05
N LYS A 7 4.13 -2.98 10.13
CA LYS A 7 3.95 -1.52 10.16
C LYS A 7 5.17 -0.74 9.63
N GLU A 8 6.38 -1.23 9.93
CA GLU A 8 7.63 -0.64 9.45
C GLU A 8 7.74 -0.58 7.92
N ARG A 9 7.09 -1.52 7.21
CA ARG A 9 7.12 -1.63 5.74
C ARG A 9 5.93 -0.97 5.06
N ILE A 10 4.89 -0.58 5.80
CA ILE A 10 3.78 0.18 5.23
C ILE A 10 4.25 1.52 4.68
N GLY A 11 5.14 2.22 5.40
CA GLY A 11 5.71 3.47 4.91
C GLY A 11 6.40 3.31 3.54
N VAL A 12 7.06 2.17 3.33
CA VAL A 12 7.72 1.84 2.06
C VAL A 12 6.70 1.52 0.95
N ALA A 13 5.63 0.81 1.28
CA ALA A 13 4.57 0.46 0.32
C ALA A 13 3.72 1.68 -0.09
N ILE A 14 3.53 2.65 0.80
CA ILE A 14 2.92 3.94 0.47
C ILE A 14 3.92 4.79 -0.33
N GLY A 15 5.18 4.78 0.09
CA GLY A 15 6.23 5.65 -0.44
C GLY A 15 6.07 7.09 0.04
N PRO A 16 7.07 7.96 -0.19
CA PRO A 16 6.95 9.38 0.11
C PRO A 16 5.72 9.97 -0.60
N SER A 17 4.85 10.65 0.14
CA SER A 17 3.60 11.24 -0.39
C SER A 17 2.67 10.28 -1.16
N GLY A 18 2.80 8.96 -1.02
CA GLY A 18 1.95 8.00 -1.74
C GLY A 18 2.42 7.66 -3.17
N GLU A 19 3.64 8.02 -3.55
CA GLU A 19 4.18 7.81 -4.91
C GLU A 19 4.22 6.31 -5.31
N VAL A 20 4.64 5.44 -4.40
CA VAL A 20 4.76 3.99 -4.66
C VAL A 20 3.38 3.38 -4.80
N LYS A 21 2.43 3.75 -3.92
CA LYS A 21 1.04 3.32 -4.03
C LYS A 21 0.48 3.67 -5.41
N GLN A 22 0.60 4.94 -5.83
CA GLN A 22 0.06 5.37 -7.13
C GLN A 22 0.71 4.64 -8.30
N GLU A 23 2.02 4.40 -8.23
CA GLU A 23 2.72 3.67 -9.28
C GLU A 23 2.24 2.22 -9.38
N ILE A 24 2.06 1.53 -8.25
CA ILE A 24 1.54 0.16 -8.25
C ILE A 24 0.13 0.15 -8.83
N GLU A 25 -0.79 1.00 -8.34
CA GLU A 25 -2.17 1.07 -8.85
C GLU A 25 -2.21 1.34 -10.37
N ARG A 26 -1.29 2.18 -10.87
CA ARG A 26 -1.21 2.53 -12.29
C ARG A 26 -0.61 1.40 -13.14
N ARG A 27 0.35 0.63 -12.61
CA ARG A 27 0.99 -0.50 -13.30
C ARG A 27 0.14 -1.77 -13.28
N THR A 28 -0.55 -2.04 -12.18
CA THR A 28 -1.35 -3.26 -12.00
C THR A 28 -2.83 -3.05 -12.33
N GLY A 29 -3.30 -1.80 -12.40
CA GLY A 29 -4.71 -1.48 -12.61
C GLY A 29 -5.62 -1.85 -11.44
N THR A 30 -5.04 -2.23 -10.29
CA THR A 30 -5.77 -2.58 -9.06
C THR A 30 -5.78 -1.42 -8.08
N LYS A 31 -6.76 -1.40 -7.17
CA LYS A 31 -6.92 -0.33 -6.19
C LYS A 31 -6.36 -0.79 -4.85
N LEU A 32 -5.25 -0.21 -4.42
CA LEU A 32 -4.59 -0.56 -3.17
C LEU A 32 -5.08 0.32 -2.02
N THR A 33 -5.75 -0.30 -1.05
CA THR A 33 -6.08 0.36 0.21
C THR A 33 -5.02 -0.02 1.23
N LEU A 34 -4.15 0.95 1.55
CA LEU A 34 -3.08 0.81 2.54
C LEU A 34 -3.52 1.58 3.78
N ASP A 35 -3.64 0.88 4.91
CA ASP A 35 -4.08 1.46 6.17
C ASP A 35 -2.90 1.55 7.15
N SER A 36 -2.37 2.77 7.30
CA SER A 36 -1.18 3.07 8.09
C SER A 36 -1.36 2.84 9.59
N GLU A 37 -2.60 2.92 10.08
CA GLU A 37 -2.93 2.71 11.48
C GLU A 37 -2.96 1.22 11.83
N THR A 38 -3.50 0.39 10.93
CA THR A 38 -3.73 -1.04 11.21
C THR A 38 -2.67 -1.98 10.63
N GLY A 39 -1.89 -1.56 9.63
CA GLY A 39 -0.97 -2.48 8.96
C GLY A 39 -1.62 -3.28 7.83
N GLU A 40 -2.85 -2.94 7.45
CA GLU A 40 -3.64 -3.74 6.52
C GLU A 40 -3.52 -3.23 5.08
N VAL A 41 -3.30 -4.15 4.14
CA VAL A 41 -3.26 -3.87 2.70
C VAL A 41 -4.38 -4.64 2.03
N ARG A 42 -5.24 -3.93 1.30
CA ARG A 42 -6.32 -4.51 0.50
C ARG A 42 -6.08 -4.24 -0.98
N ILE A 43 -6.28 -5.27 -1.79
CA ILE A 43 -6.07 -5.30 -3.25
C ILE A 43 -7.35 -5.79 -3.91
#